data_AF-A0A3P3R951-F1
#
_entry.id   AF-A0A3P3R951-F1
#
_cell.length_a   1.000
_cell.length_b   1.000
_cell.length_c   1.000
_cell.angle_alpha   90.00
_cell.angle_beta   90.00
_cell.angle_gamma   90.00
#
_symmetry.space_group_name_H-M   'P 1'
#
loop_
_entity.id
_entity.type
_entity.pdbx_description
1 polymer ?
#
loop_
_entity_poly.entity_id
_entity_poly.type
_entity_poly.pdbx_seq_one_letter_code
_entity_poly.pdbx_strand_id
1 'polypeptide(L)' 'MVGIEISGELALLIGLLGAVWIYYDGQSHNMQTADMWAVGFFLGMFIPPIIGAVIVMILYLQKRNRRGRGKVNQFDHY' A
#
# COMPACT_ATOMS: atom_id res chain seq x y z
N MET A 1 -1.01 22.86 -11.35
CA MET A 1 -1.51 21.61 -10.77
C MET A 1 -1.24 21.67 -9.28
N VAL A 2 -2.27 21.73 -8.44
CA VAL A 2 -2.06 21.65 -6.99
C VAL A 2 -1.80 20.18 -6.68
N GLY A 3 -0.55 19.84 -6.38
CA GLY A 3 -0.18 18.51 -5.91
C GLY A 3 -0.64 18.38 -4.47
N ILE A 4 -1.57 17.47 -4.20
CA ILE A 4 -1.90 17.10 -2.83
C ILE A 4 -0.78 16.17 -2.36
N GLU A 5 0.26 16.75 -1.76
CA GLU A 5 1.32 16.01 -1.09
C GLU A 5 0.82 15.67 0.33
N ILE A 6 0.27 14.47 0.49
CA ILE A 6 0.01 13.92 1.82
C ILE A 6 1.34 13.41 2.36
N SER A 7 1.86 14.06 3.40
CA SER A 7 3.07 13.60 4.07
C SER A 7 2.82 12.23 4.73
N GLY A 8 3.87 11.42 4.87
CA GLY A 8 3.75 10.11 5.53
C GLY A 8 3.23 10.23 6.97
N GLU A 9 3.64 11.29 7.66
CA GLU A 9 3.18 11.62 9.01
C GLU A 9 1.69 11.96 9.03
N LEU A 10 1.21 12.74 8.05
CA LEU A 10 -0.20 13.06 7.91
C LEU A 10 -1.04 11.81 7.64
N ALA A 11 -0.55 10.90 6.78
CA ALA A 11 -1.22 9.63 6.54
C ALA A 11 -1.32 8.77 7.82
N LEU A 12 -0.25 8.68 8.60
CA LEU A 12 -0.26 7.99 9.89
C LEU A 12 -1.24 8.61 10.88
N LEU A 13 -1.28 9.94 10.98
CA LEU A 13 -2.23 10.64 11.83
C LEU A 13 -3.68 10.36 11.40
N ILE A 14 -3.98 10.40 10.12
CA ILE A 14 -5.32 10.07 9.58
C ILE A 14 -5.69 8.61 9.91
N GLY A 15 -4.76 7.68 9.72
CA GLY A 15 -4.96 6.27 10.05
C GLY A 15 -5.27 6.07 11.53
N LEU A 16 -4.50 6.70 12.42
CA LEU A 16 -4.71 6.61 13.87
C LEU A 16 -6.03 7.26 14.30
N LEU A 17 -6.32 8.46 13.82
CA LEU A 17 -7.57 9.16 14.13
C LEU A 17 -8.79 8.37 13.66
N GLY A 18 -8.74 7.80 12.45
CA GLY A 18 -9.81 6.94 11.94
C GLY A 18 -9.98 5.66 12.75
N ALA A 19 -8.89 5.00 13.13
CA ALA A 19 -8.93 3.80 13.97
C ALA A 19 -9.52 4.09 15.36
N VAL A 20 -9.09 5.19 16.00
CA VAL A 20 -9.62 5.63 17.30
C VAL A 20 -11.10 5.96 17.19
N TRP A 21 -11.52 6.67 16.15
CA TRP A 21 -12.93 6.99 15.92
C TRP A 21 -13.77 5.73 15.73
N ILE A 22 -13.33 4.76 14.91
CA ILE A 22 -14.00 3.47 14.70
C ILE A 22 -14.11 2.69 16.01
N TYR A 23 -13.06 2.70 16.84
CA TYR A 23 -13.10 2.04 18.13
C TYR A 23 -14.18 2.64 19.04
N TYR A 24 -14.22 3.97 19.19
CA TYR A 24 -15.22 4.64 20.01
C TYR A 24 -16.64 4.49 19.47
N ASP A 25 -16.80 4.57 18.15
CA ASP A 25 -18.08 4.32 17.50
C ASP A 25 -18.55 2.88 17.75
N GLY A 26 -17.69 1.88 17.56
CA GLY A 26 -18.01 0.48 17.86
C GLY A 26 -18.35 0.23 19.33
N GLN A 27 -17.63 0.87 20.26
CA GLN A 27 -17.93 0.79 21.70
C GLN A 27 -19.31 1.39 22.02
N SER A 28 -19.65 2.54 21.44
CA SER A 28 -20.98 3.17 21.63
C SER A 28 -22.13 2.29 21.14
N HIS A 29 -21.88 1.40 20.19
CA HIS A 29 -22.83 0.42 19.66
C HIS A 29 -22.72 -0.97 20.34
N ASN A 30 -21.99 -1.09 21.46
CA ASN A 30 -21.73 -2.36 22.16
C ASN A 30 -21.13 -3.47 21.27
N MET A 31 -20.32 -3.10 20.28
CA MET A 31 -19.66 -4.06 19.39
C MET A 31 -18.43 -4.67 20.09
N GLN A 32 -18.53 -5.96 20.44
CA GLN A 32 -17.40 -6.71 21.01
C GLN A 32 -16.18 -6.82 20.08
N THR A 33 -16.37 -6.54 18.78
CA THR A 33 -15.33 -6.60 17.75
C THR A 33 -14.78 -5.23 17.33
N ALA A 34 -15.08 -4.16 18.09
CA ALA A 34 -14.62 -2.80 17.78
C ALA A 34 -13.09 -2.72 17.58
N ASP A 35 -12.32 -3.44 18.39
CA ASP A 35 -10.85 -3.54 18.24
C ASP A 35 -10.44 -4.09 16.88
N MET A 36 -11.12 -5.14 16.43
CA MET A 36 -10.83 -5.83 15.17
C MET A 36 -11.12 -4.92 13.97
N TRP A 37 -12.19 -4.12 14.05
CA TRP A 37 -12.53 -3.14 13.02
C TRP A 37 -11.54 -1.96 12.99
N ALA A 38 -11.14 -1.43 14.15
CA ALA A 38 -10.17 -0.35 14.23
C ALA A 38 -8.79 -0.77 13.69
N VAL A 39 -8.30 -1.95 14.09
CA VAL A 39 -7.05 -2.54 13.58
C VAL A 39 -7.17 -2.85 12.09
N GLY A 40 -8.30 -3.43 11.67
CA GLY A 40 -8.58 -3.74 10.27
C GLY A 40 -8.57 -2.51 9.37
N PHE A 41 -9.14 -1.39 9.84
CA PHE A 41 -9.07 -0.11 9.14
C PHE A 41 -7.63 0.40 9.01
N PHE A 42 -6.87 0.43 10.11
CA PHE A 42 -5.51 0.92 10.10
C PHE A 42 -4.62 0.09 9.16
N LEU A 43 -4.62 -1.23 9.34
CA LEU A 43 -3.83 -2.13 8.49
C LEU A 43 -4.32 -2.10 7.03
N GLY A 44 -5.63 -2.03 6.82
CA GLY A 44 -6.25 -1.95 5.49
C GLY A 44 -5.92 -0.67 4.73
N MET A 45 -5.61 0.42 5.43
CA MET A 45 -5.16 1.68 4.81
C MET A 45 -3.74 1.55 4.24
N PHE A 46 -2.84 0.83 4.92
CA PHE A 46 -1.41 0.81 4.58
C PHE A 46 -0.96 -0.45 3.84
N ILE A 47 -1.47 -1.63 4.19
CA ILE A 47 -0.98 -2.90 3.64
C ILE A 47 -1.28 -3.04 2.13
N PRO A 48 -2.51 -2.80 1.62
CA PRO A 48 -2.80 -3.00 0.21
C PRO A 48 -1.96 -2.13 -0.75
N PRO A 49 -1.73 -0.82 -0.47
CA PRO A 49 -0.81 -0.01 -1.29
C PRO A 49 0.63 -0.55 -1.30
N ILE A 50 1.13 -1.04 -0.16
CA ILE A 50 2.47 -1.63 -0.07
C ILE A 50 2.56 -2.90 -0.93
N ILE A 51 1.57 -3.79 -0.81
CA ILE A 51 1.49 -5.01 -1.63
C ILE A 51 1.46 -4.63 -3.12
N GLY A 52 0.62 -3.67 -3.50
CA GLY A 52 0.52 -3.19 -4.88
C GLY A 52 1.87 -2.66 -5.41
N ALA A 53 2.57 -1.85 -4.63
CA ALA A 53 3.88 -1.31 -5.00
C ALA A 53 4.92 -2.41 -5.21
N VAL A 54 4.96 -3.42 -4.33
CA VAL A 54 5.87 -4.56 -4.45
C VAL A 54 5.58 -5.38 -5.70
N ILE A 55 4.31 -5.71 -5.97
CA ILE A 55 3.91 -6.44 -7.18
C ILE A 55 4.34 -5.68 -8.44
N VAL A 56 4.04 -4.39 -8.50
CA VAL A 56 4.42 -3.54 -9.65
C VAL A 56 5.93 -3.51 -9.84
N MET A 57 6.70 -3.39 -8.75
CA MET A 57 8.16 -3.41 -8.79
C MET A 57 8.70 -4.73 -9.36
N ILE A 58 8.18 -5.87 -8.91
CA ILE A 58 8.56 -7.19 -9.42
C ILE A 58 8.27 -7.29 -10.92
N LEU A 59 7.05 -6.93 -11.34
CA LEU A 59 6.65 -6.96 -12.75
C LEU A 59 7.51 -6.02 -13.60
N TYR A 60 7.86 -4.85 -13.09
CA TYR A 60 8.75 -3.91 -13.74
C TYR A 60 10.15 -4.49 -13.95
N LEU A 61 10.75 -5.08 -12.91
CA LEU A 61 12.07 -5.71 -12.99
C LEU A 61 12.08 -6.90 -13.97
N GLN A 62 11.02 -7.73 -13.96
CA GLN A 62 10.87 -8.82 -14.93
C GLN A 62 10.83 -8.29 -16.36
N LYS A 63 10.04 -7.24 -16.62
CA LYS A 63 9.93 -6.61 -17.94
C LYS A 63 11.24 -5.96 -18.38
N ARG A 64 11.96 -5.28 -17.47
CA ARG A 64 13.29 -4.70 -17.70
C ARG A 64 14.30 -5.78 -18.10
N ASN A 65 14.38 -6.87 -17.33
CA ASN A 65 15.37 -7.92 -17.56
C ASN A 65 15.13 -8.67 -18.89
N ARG A 66 13.87 -8.85 -19.31
CA ARG A 66 13.53 -9.40 -20.63
C ARG A 66 14.06 -8.53 -21.78
N ARG A 67 13.98 -7.20 -21.65
CA ARG A 67 14.53 -6.27 -22.65
C ARG A 67 16.07 -6.27 -22.69
N GLY A 68 16.74 -6.51 -21.56
CA GLY A 68 18.20 -6.68 -21.51
C GLY A 68 18.68 -7.96 -22.18
N ARG A 69 17.97 -9.09 -21.96
CA ARG A 69 18.32 -10.40 -22.54
C ARG A 69 18.12 -10.46 -24.06
N GLY A 70 17.14 -9.72 -24.59
CA GLY A 70 16.93 -9.58 -26.03
C GLY A 70 18.05 -8.84 -26.78
N LYS A 71 18.81 -7.98 -26.09
CA LYS A 71 19.97 -7.32 -26.70
C LYS A 71 21.21 -8.21 -26.75
N VAL A 72 21.45 -9.05 -25.75
CA VAL A 72 22.62 -9.95 -25.69
C VAL A 72 22.57 -10.97 -26.83
N ASN A 73 21.42 -11.62 -27.05
CA ASN A 73 21.25 -12.61 -28.13
C ASN A 73 21.35 -12.03 -29.56
N GLN A 74 21.29 -10.70 -29.73
CA GLN A 74 21.43 -10.05 -31.03
C GLN A 74 22.90 -9.78 -31.40
N PHE A 75 23.81 -9.77 -30.42
CA PHE A 75 25.25 -9.60 -30.65
C PHE A 75 26.03 -10.91 -30.77
N ASP A 76 25.45 -12.04 -30.34
CA ASP A 76 26.08 -13.37 -30.44
C ASP A 76 25.86 -14.07 -31.81
N HIS A 77 25.18 -13.41 -32.75
CA HIS A 77 24.87 -13.92 -34.10
C HIS A 77 25.61 -13.20 -35.24
N TYR A 78 26.69 -12.46 -34.94
CA TYR A 78 27.59 -11.85 -35.92
C TYR A 78 29.00 -12.42 -35.84
#